data_AF-A0A7C7XES8-F1
#
_entry.id   AF-A0A7C7XES8-F1
#
_cell.length_a   1.000
_cell.length_b   1.000
_cell.length_c   1.000
_cell.angle_alpha   90.00
_cell.angle_beta   90.00
_cell.angle_gamma   90.00
#
_symmetry.space_group_name_H-M   'P 1'
#
loop_
_entity.id
_entity.type
_entity.pdbx_description
1 polymer ?
#
loop_
_entity_poly.entity_id
_entity_poly.type
_entity_poly.pdbx_seq_one_letter_code
_entity_poly.pdbx_strand_id
1 'polypeptide(L)' 'MIELDEEHGSFQQYLRSHDSLWDLVKGLRKQFKFMGEMGCYYWLFVVGEDVPDHEVFEAERTQKK' A
#
# COMPACT_ATOMS: atom_id res chain seq x y z
N MET A 1 6.92 -0.04 11.81
CA MET A 1 7.44 1.24 11.28
C MET A 1 8.92 1.39 11.58
N ILE A 2 9.37 1.35 12.84
CA ILE A 2 10.80 1.47 13.19
C ILE A 2 11.66 0.39 12.52
N GLU A 3 11.24 -0.88 12.55
CA GLU A 3 12.01 -1.98 11.91
C GLU A 3 12.05 -1.86 10.36
N LEU A 4 10.98 -1.37 9.72
CA LEU A 4 10.95 -1.11 8.27
C LEU A 4 11.81 0.10 7.90
N ASP A 5 11.89 1.09 8.79
CA ASP A 5 12.75 2.26 8.67
C ASP A 5 14.24 1.87 8.80
N GLU A 6 14.55 0.93 9.68
CA GLU A 6 15.90 0.38 9.84
C GLU A 6 16.34 -0.48 8.64
N GLU A 7 15.41 -1.23 8.03
CA GLU A 7 15.71 -2.10 6.88
C GLU A 7 15.79 -1.33 5.55
N HIS A 8 14.97 -0.29 5.37
CA HIS A 8 14.88 0.48 4.12
C HIS A 8 15.35 1.94 4.24
N GLY A 9 15.86 2.38 5.38
CA GLY A 9 16.37 3.74 5.62
C GLY A 9 15.29 4.83 5.68
N SER A 10 14.10 4.61 5.11
CA SER A 10 12.90 5.42 5.31
C SER A 10 11.65 4.64 4.92
N PHE A 11 10.52 4.84 5.61
CA PHE A 11 9.24 4.27 5.19
C PHE A 11 8.84 4.66 3.75
N GLN A 12 9.21 5.87 3.29
CA GLN A 12 8.98 6.30 1.90
C GLN A 12 9.79 5.51 0.87
N GLN A 13 11.03 5.12 1.18
CA GLN A 13 11.81 4.26 0.28
C GLN A 13 11.21 2.85 0.18
N TYR A 14 10.64 2.33 1.27
CA TYR A 14 9.88 1.09 1.24
C TYR A 14 8.64 1.18 0.33
N LEU A 15 7.94 2.32 0.32
CA LEU A 15 6.80 2.53 -0.58
C LEU A 15 7.22 2.53 -2.04
N ARG A 16 8.34 3.20 -2.36
CA ARG A 16 8.89 3.32 -3.72
C ARG A 16 9.64 2.08 -4.22
N SER A 17 9.90 1.09 -3.36
CA SER A 17 10.56 -0.16 -3.76
C SER A 17 9.61 -1.20 -4.35
N HIS A 18 8.30 -0.95 -4.32
CA HIS A 18 7.29 -1.86 -4.87
C HIS A 18 6.91 -1.45 -6.30
N ASP A 19 7.00 -2.39 -7.23
CA ASP A 19 6.68 -2.17 -8.65
C ASP A 19 5.17 -2.04 -8.93
N SER A 20 4.32 -2.48 -8.01
CA SER A 20 2.86 -2.41 -8.18
C SER A 20 2.13 -2.08 -6.88
N LEU A 21 1.01 -1.37 -7.00
CA LEU A 21 0.11 -1.06 -5.88
C LEU A 21 -0.32 -2.34 -5.15
N TRP A 22 -0.57 -3.43 -5.89
CA TRP A 22 -1.04 -4.68 -5.30
C TRP A 22 0.03 -5.41 -4.48
N ASP A 23 1.28 -5.34 -4.90
CA ASP A 23 2.39 -5.90 -4.12
C ASP A 23 2.65 -5.05 -2.88
N LEU A 24 2.53 -3.73 -3.00
CA LEU A 24 2.60 -2.81 -1.87
C LEU A 24 1.49 -3.07 -0.85
N VAL A 25 0.24 -3.20 -1.30
CA VAL A 25 -0.91 -3.53 -0.43
C VAL A 25 -0.72 -4.87 0.25
N LYS A 26 -0.21 -5.90 -0.45
CA LYS A 26 0.11 -7.20 0.18
C LYS A 26 1.21 -7.08 1.24
N GLY A 27 2.27 -6.34 0.96
CA GLY A 27 3.34 -6.07 1.91
C GLY A 27 2.82 -5.37 3.16
N LEU A 28 2.02 -4.32 2.98
CA LEU A 28 1.36 -3.59 4.07
C LEU A 28 0.44 -4.48 4.88
N ARG A 29 -0.40 -5.32 4.24
CA ARG A 29 -1.27 -6.27 4.95
C ARG A 29 -0.50 -7.30 5.77
N LYS A 30 0.71 -7.68 5.34
CA LYS A 30 1.57 -8.63 6.08
C LYS A 30 2.22 -7.96 7.29
N GLN A 31 2.63 -6.70 7.16
CA GLN A 31 3.31 -5.94 8.19
C GLN A 31 2.35 -5.33 9.22
N PHE A 32 1.13 -4.96 8.81
CA PHE A 32 0.12 -4.34 9.66
C PHE A 32 -1.08 -5.27 9.86
N LYS A 33 -1.12 -5.94 11.02
CA LYS A 33 -2.34 -6.59 11.50
C LYS A 33 -3.44 -5.51 11.57
N PHE A 34 -4.61 -5.78 10.98
CA PHE A 34 -5.79 -4.89 10.87
C PHE A 34 -5.85 -3.91 9.70
N MET A 35 -4.87 -3.91 8.80
CA MET A 35 -4.99 -3.15 7.55
C MET A 35 -5.65 -4.04 6.47
N GLY A 36 -6.82 -3.65 5.97
CA GLY A 36 -7.45 -4.28 4.81
C GLY A 36 -6.94 -3.65 3.50
N GLU A 37 -7.34 -4.20 2.34
CA GLU A 37 -7.01 -3.61 1.01
C GLU A 37 -7.41 -2.14 0.92
N MET A 38 -8.67 -1.83 1.27
CA MET A 38 -9.17 -0.46 1.31
C MET A 38 -8.43 0.43 2.30
N GLY A 39 -8.05 -0.11 3.47
CA GLY A 39 -7.30 0.62 4.48
C GLY A 39 -5.91 0.99 3.98
N CYS A 40 -5.24 0.08 3.28
CA CYS A 40 -3.94 0.33 2.65
C CYS A 40 -4.07 1.39 1.55
N TYR A 41 -5.05 1.24 0.65
CA TYR A 41 -5.31 2.19 -0.42
C TYR A 41 -5.60 3.60 0.11
N TYR A 42 -6.52 3.73 1.06
CA TYR A 42 -6.88 5.02 1.63
C TYR A 42 -5.70 5.69 2.34
N TRP A 43 -4.89 4.90 3.04
CA TRP A 43 -3.70 5.42 3.70
C TRP A 43 -2.67 5.94 2.70
N LEU A 44 -2.40 5.20 1.62
CA LEU A 44 -1.51 5.64 0.54
C LEU A 44 -2.03 6.91 -0.16
N PHE A 45 -3.34 6.98 -0.40
CA PHE A 45 -4.02 8.16 -0.95
C PHE A 45 -3.84 9.40 -0.04
N VAL A 46 -4.00 9.25 1.28
CA VAL A 46 -3.84 10.35 2.24
C VAL A 46 -2.40 10.83 2.36
N VAL A 47 -1.42 9.92 2.26
CA VAL A 47 0.01 10.25 2.30
C VAL A 47 0.48 10.92 0.99
N GLY A 48 -0.35 10.88 -0.06
CA GLY A 48 -0.07 11.51 -1.36
C GLY A 48 0.86 10.67 -2.23
N GLU A 49 0.89 9.34 -2.02
CA GLU A 49 1.57 8.42 -2.93
C GLU A 49 0.82 8.31 -4.26
N ASP A 50 1.54 7.89 -5.30
CA ASP A 50 0.98 7.70 -6.63
C ASP A 50 0.07 6.46 -6.65
N VAL A 51 -1.22 6.69 -6.41
CA VAL A 51 -2.24 5.65 -6.40
C VAL A 51 -3.33 5.97 -7.43
N PRO A 52 -3.90 4.94 -8.08
CA PRO A 52 -4.99 5.12 -9.02
C PRO A 52 -6.23 5.69 -8.33
N ASP A 53 -7.10 6.35 -9.08
CA ASP A 53 -8.35 6.88 -8.55
C ASP A 53 -9.22 5.78 -7.90
N HIS A 54 -10.07 6.19 -6.96
CA HIS A 54 -10.88 5.28 -6.16
C HIS A 54 -11.75 4.34 -7.02
N GLU A 55 -12.30 4.85 -8.12
CA GLU A 55 -13.11 4.04 -9.05
C GLU A 55 -12.29 2.96 -9.76
N VAL A 56 -11.05 3.28 -10.15
CA VAL A 56 -10.13 2.32 -10.77
C VAL A 56 -9.71 1.27 -9.75
N PHE A 57 -9.39 1.70 -8.52
CA PHE A 57 -9.05 0.80 -7.43
C PHE A 57 -10.19 -0.19 -7.12
N GLU A 58 -11.42 0.29 -6.99
CA GLU A 58 -12.60 -0.54 -6.73
C GLU A 58 -12.90 -1.49 -7.90
N ALA A 59 -12.73 -1.04 -9.14
CA ALA A 59 -12.90 -1.88 -10.32
C ALA A 59 -11.88 -3.03 -10.34
N GLU A 60 -10.60 -2.75 -10.09
CA GLU A 60 -9.55 -3.78 -10.02
C GLU A 60 -9.73 -4.73 -8.83
N ARG A 61 -10.14 -4.20 -7.67
CA ARG A 61 -10.42 -5.00 -6.48
C ARG A 61 -11.59 -5.96 -6.69
N THR A 62 -12.63 -5.50 -7.39
CA THR A 62 -13.84 -6.29 -7.68
C THR A 62 -13.58 -7.39 -8.71
N GLN A 63 -12.67 -7.17 -9.67
CA GLN A 63 -12.26 -8.18 -10.63
C GLN A 63 -11.46 -9.34 -10.01
N LYS A 64 -10.91 -9.17 -8.81
CA LYS A 64 -10.12 -10.17 -8.07
C LYS A 64 -10.94 -11.08 -7.14
N LYS A 65 -12.28 -11.00 -7.15
CA LYS A 65 -13.17 -11.84 -6.34
C LYS A 65 -13.55 -13.16 -7.01
#